data_AF-A0AAP9ZDA3-F1
#
_entry.id   AF-A0AAP9ZDA3-F1
#
_cell.length_a   1.000
_cell.length_b   1.000
_cell.length_c   1.000
_cell.angle_alpha   90.00
_cell.angle_beta   90.00
_cell.angle_gamma   90.00
#
_symmetry.space_group_name_H-M   'P 1'
#
loop_
_entity.id
_entity.type
_entity.pdbx_description
1 polymer ?
#
loop_
_entity_poly.entity_id
_entity_poly.type
_entity_poly.pdbx_seq_one_letter_code
_entity_poly.pdbx_strand_id
1 'polypeptide(L)'
;MKYVGYLTTFVAAVVAAVGLSVFSMGVMAEQQEQQQPAKESVDQSSICVAVSDEQALECPEGGLFLARLVVSENDLQNPLLLENRVLNTMALFCDTNFEIQHTNTGVLCVLTHERVGMPAEDVNAIEAVEEESVAEESVED
;
A
#
# COMPACT_ATOMS: atom_id res chain seq x y z
N MET A 1 66.30 -22.48 8.71
CA MET A 1 65.33 -23.13 7.79
C MET A 1 63.85 -22.96 8.17
N LYS A 2 63.47 -22.04 9.09
CA LYS A 2 62.04 -21.81 9.45
C LYS A 2 61.35 -20.74 8.60
N TYR A 3 62.08 -19.74 8.11
CA TYR A 3 61.52 -18.63 7.32
C TYR A 3 61.08 -19.02 5.90
N VAL A 4 61.69 -20.06 5.32
CA VAL A 4 61.35 -20.54 3.97
C VAL A 4 59.96 -21.18 3.93
N GLY A 5 59.54 -21.85 5.01
CA GLY A 5 58.20 -22.45 5.10
C GLY A 5 57.06 -21.45 5.29
N TYR A 6 57.33 -20.28 5.88
CA TYR A 6 56.32 -19.21 6.01
C TYR A 6 56.14 -18.43 4.71
N LEU A 7 57.20 -18.27 3.91
CA LEU A 7 57.10 -17.61 2.61
C LEU A 7 56.31 -18.44 1.60
N THR A 8 56.47 -19.77 1.61
CA THR A 8 55.75 -20.65 0.69
C THR A 8 54.25 -20.73 1.00
N THR A 9 53.87 -20.76 2.28
CA THR A 9 52.45 -20.79 2.68
C THR A 9 51.74 -19.46 2.41
N PHE A 10 52.43 -18.33 2.61
CA PHE A 10 51.87 -17.02 2.32
C PHE A 10 51.62 -16.82 0.81
N VAL A 11 52.56 -17.22 -0.03
CA VAL A 11 52.42 -17.14 -1.50
C VAL A 11 51.30 -18.05 -2.00
N ALA A 12 51.18 -19.27 -1.46
CA ALA A 12 50.10 -20.18 -1.83
C ALA A 12 48.71 -19.63 -1.48
N ALA A 13 48.56 -18.98 -0.31
CA ALA A 13 47.30 -18.38 0.11
C ALA A 13 46.90 -17.18 -0.77
N VAL A 14 47.87 -16.33 -1.15
CA VAL A 14 47.61 -15.17 -2.03
C VAL A 14 47.21 -15.63 -3.43
N VAL A 15 47.84 -16.67 -3.99
CA VAL A 15 47.49 -17.20 -5.31
C VAL A 15 46.10 -17.85 -5.31
N ALA A 16 45.73 -18.58 -4.25
CA ALA A 16 44.40 -19.17 -4.14
C ALA A 16 43.29 -18.09 -4.04
N ALA A 17 43.52 -17.02 -3.27
CA ALA A 17 42.55 -15.94 -3.10
C ALA A 17 42.34 -15.13 -4.39
N VAL A 18 43.42 -14.82 -5.11
CA VAL A 18 43.33 -14.12 -6.41
C VAL A 18 42.81 -15.04 -7.50
N GLY A 19 43.12 -16.34 -7.47
CA GLY A 19 42.57 -17.32 -8.41
C GLY A 19 41.04 -17.43 -8.32
N LEU A 20 40.48 -17.47 -7.10
CA LEU A 20 39.03 -17.59 -6.89
C LEU A 20 38.25 -16.31 -7.28
N SER A 21 38.87 -15.14 -7.29
CA SER A 21 38.19 -13.89 -7.66
C SER A 21 38.04 -13.68 -9.17
N VAL A 22 38.87 -14.33 -10.01
CA VAL A 22 38.73 -14.21 -11.48
C VAL A 22 37.68 -15.18 -12.04
N PHE A 23 37.46 -16.33 -11.41
CA PHE A 23 36.43 -17.29 -11.85
C PHE A 23 34.98 -16.85 -11.53
N SER A 24 34.78 -15.93 -10.59
CA SER A 24 33.45 -15.44 -10.20
C SER A 24 32.92 -14.32 -11.10
N MET A 25 33.72 -13.81 -12.04
CA MET A 25 33.31 -12.76 -13.00
C MET A 25 32.97 -13.29 -14.41
N GLY A 26 33.04 -14.61 -14.65
CA GLY A 26 33.01 -15.19 -16.01
C GLY A 26 31.82 -16.08 -16.39
N VAL A 27 30.82 -16.31 -15.53
CA VAL A 27 29.74 -17.32 -15.80
C VAL A 27 28.34 -16.70 -15.97
N MET A 28 28.23 -15.41 -16.28
CA MET A 28 26.94 -14.76 -16.56
C MET A 28 27.03 -13.83 -17.77
N ALA A 29 27.54 -14.35 -18.89
CA ALA A 29 27.59 -13.62 -20.15
C ALA A 29 27.23 -14.52 -21.33
N GLU A 30 26.03 -15.11 -21.32
CA GLU A 30 25.44 -15.60 -22.57
C GLU A 30 23.91 -15.41 -22.57
N GLN A 31 23.43 -14.74 -23.62
CA GLN A 31 22.04 -14.60 -24.05
C GLN A 31 21.09 -13.66 -23.26
N GLN A 32 21.45 -12.37 -23.26
CA GLN A 32 20.46 -11.33 -23.51
C GLN A 32 20.03 -11.37 -24.98
N GLU A 33 18.98 -12.10 -25.32
CA GLU A 33 18.14 -11.76 -26.47
C GLU A 33 16.68 -11.71 -26.02
N GLN A 34 16.12 -10.51 -26.16
CA GLN A 34 14.70 -10.23 -26.32
C GLN A 34 13.75 -10.64 -25.19
N GLN A 35 13.78 -9.90 -24.08
CA GLN A 35 12.55 -9.23 -23.65
C GLN A 35 12.94 -8.04 -22.80
N GLN A 36 13.26 -6.92 -23.45
CA GLN A 36 13.12 -5.64 -22.79
C GLN A 36 11.62 -5.52 -22.55
N PRO A 37 11.09 -5.56 -21.30
CA PRO A 37 9.74 -5.07 -21.12
C PRO A 37 9.80 -3.67 -21.68
N ALA A 38 8.89 -3.37 -22.64
CA ALA A 38 8.67 -2.01 -23.04
C ALA A 38 8.67 -1.20 -21.73
N LYS A 39 9.56 -0.21 -21.62
CA LYS A 39 9.34 0.83 -20.63
C LYS A 39 8.04 1.49 -21.08
N GLU A 40 6.90 0.87 -20.76
CA GLU A 40 5.68 1.59 -20.53
C GLU A 40 6.14 2.72 -19.64
N SER A 41 6.05 3.92 -20.18
CA SER A 41 6.15 5.13 -19.39
C SER A 41 5.09 4.95 -18.32
N VAL A 42 5.48 4.44 -17.15
CA VAL A 42 4.60 4.26 -16.01
C VAL A 42 4.09 5.65 -15.71
N ASP A 43 2.87 5.91 -16.16
CA ASP A 43 2.25 7.21 -16.04
C ASP A 43 1.82 7.36 -14.59
N GLN A 44 2.65 8.03 -13.80
CA GLN A 44 2.37 8.33 -12.40
C GLN A 44 1.53 9.61 -12.25
N SER A 45 1.02 10.19 -13.34
CA SER A 45 0.28 11.46 -13.31
C SER A 45 -1.17 11.33 -12.81
N SER A 46 -1.68 10.11 -12.64
CA SER A 46 -3.10 9.85 -12.35
C SER A 46 -3.43 9.55 -10.89
N ILE A 47 -2.55 9.88 -9.93
CA ILE A 47 -2.83 9.67 -8.50
C ILE A 47 -3.62 10.85 -7.94
N CYS A 48 -4.83 10.61 -7.46
CA CYS A 48 -5.59 11.61 -6.71
C CYS A 48 -5.13 11.64 -5.24
N VAL A 49 -4.91 12.82 -4.67
CA VAL A 49 -4.46 12.98 -3.29
C VAL A 49 -5.50 13.78 -2.53
N ALA A 50 -6.02 13.22 -1.44
CA ALA A 50 -6.96 13.90 -0.55
C ALA A 50 -6.44 13.91 0.89
N VAL A 51 -6.70 15.01 1.61
CA VAL A 51 -6.44 15.11 3.06
C VAL A 51 -7.73 15.12 3.90
N SER A 52 -8.89 15.19 3.25
CA SER A 52 -10.20 15.18 3.90
C SER A 52 -11.21 14.38 3.08
N ASP A 53 -12.29 13.98 3.72
CA ASP A 53 -13.35 13.20 3.10
C ASP A 53 -14.01 13.96 1.94
N GLU A 54 -14.15 15.29 2.06
CA GLU A 54 -14.73 16.13 0.99
C GLU A 54 -13.83 16.14 -0.25
N GLN A 55 -12.51 16.16 -0.07
CA GLN A 55 -11.56 16.07 -1.19
C GLN A 55 -11.54 14.66 -1.79
N ALA A 56 -11.77 13.64 -0.98
CA ALA A 56 -11.85 12.26 -1.47
C ALA A 56 -13.07 12.08 -2.40
N LEU A 57 -14.17 12.77 -2.14
CA LEU A 57 -15.36 12.76 -3.01
C LEU A 57 -15.15 13.48 -4.36
N GLU A 58 -14.14 14.34 -4.46
CA GLU A 58 -13.77 14.99 -5.73
C GLU A 58 -12.87 14.08 -6.61
N CYS A 59 -12.34 13.01 -6.03
CA CYS A 59 -11.48 12.07 -6.73
C CYS A 59 -12.29 11.10 -7.61
N PRO A 60 -11.76 10.71 -8.78
CA PRO A 60 -12.41 9.74 -9.65
C PRO A 60 -12.38 8.33 -9.01
N GLU A 61 -13.53 7.68 -8.99
CA GLU A 61 -13.66 6.28 -8.55
C GLU A 61 -12.89 5.32 -9.46
N GLY A 62 -12.38 4.23 -8.89
CA GLY A 62 -11.58 3.24 -9.61
C GLY A 62 -10.17 3.72 -9.97
N GLY A 63 -9.82 4.97 -9.63
CA GLY A 63 -8.50 5.55 -9.81
C GLY A 63 -7.56 5.28 -8.62
N LEU A 64 -6.25 5.45 -8.85
CA LEU A 64 -5.26 5.46 -7.78
C LEU A 64 -5.50 6.66 -6.87
N PHE A 65 -5.52 6.40 -5.57
CA PHE A 65 -5.88 7.37 -4.55
C PHE A 65 -4.94 7.28 -3.35
N LEU A 66 -4.43 8.43 -2.93
CA LEU A 66 -3.63 8.60 -1.73
C LEU A 66 -4.42 9.42 -0.71
N ALA A 67 -4.96 8.76 0.30
CA ALA A 67 -5.46 9.42 1.49
C ALA A 67 -4.28 9.83 2.37
N ARG A 68 -3.95 11.12 2.37
CA ARG A 68 -2.90 11.69 3.22
C ARG A 68 -3.46 11.95 4.61
N LEU A 69 -2.89 11.28 5.60
CA LEU A 69 -3.30 11.42 6.99
C LEU A 69 -2.60 12.62 7.62
N VAL A 70 -3.37 13.53 8.21
CA VAL A 70 -2.82 14.62 9.03
C VAL A 70 -2.40 14.03 10.38
N VAL A 71 -1.11 13.74 10.54
CA VAL A 71 -0.56 13.17 11.78
C VAL A 71 -0.25 14.32 12.75
N SER A 72 -0.87 14.28 13.94
CA SER A 72 -0.61 15.21 15.03
C SER A 72 0.45 14.66 16.00
N GLU A 73 1.05 15.50 16.84
CA GLU A 73 2.00 15.03 17.87
C GLU A 73 1.37 14.04 18.86
N ASN A 74 0.05 14.13 19.10
CA ASN A 74 -0.67 13.17 19.93
C ASN A 74 -0.78 11.79 19.27
N ASP A 75 -0.89 11.74 17.93
CA ASP A 75 -0.91 10.49 17.17
C ASP A 75 0.47 9.79 17.22
N LEU A 76 1.55 10.56 17.34
CA LEU A 76 2.90 10.02 17.54
C LEU A 76 3.11 9.47 18.95
N GLN A 77 2.42 10.03 19.95
CA GLN A 77 2.48 9.55 21.34
C GLN A 77 1.64 8.29 21.56
N ASN A 78 0.61 8.05 20.73
CA ASN A 78 -0.26 6.89 20.83
C ASN A 78 -0.42 6.17 19.47
N PRO A 79 0.37 5.12 19.20
CA PRO A 79 0.36 4.43 17.91
C PRO A 79 -0.99 3.77 17.58
N LEU A 80 -1.78 3.41 18.59
CA LEU A 80 -3.10 2.79 18.38
C LEU A 80 -4.09 3.75 17.71
N LEU A 81 -3.98 5.05 17.96
CA LEU A 81 -4.84 6.06 17.32
C LEU A 81 -4.49 6.22 15.84
N LEU A 82 -3.20 6.20 15.52
CA LEU A 82 -2.73 6.27 14.14
C LEU A 82 -3.17 5.02 13.36
N GLU A 83 -2.95 3.82 13.92
CA GLU A 83 -3.37 2.57 13.30
C GLU A 83 -4.89 2.52 13.09
N ASN A 84 -5.68 2.95 14.08
CA ASN A 84 -7.13 2.99 13.93
C ASN A 84 -7.56 3.95 12.81
N ARG A 85 -6.93 5.13 12.70
CA ARG A 85 -7.21 6.08 11.61
C ARG A 85 -6.89 5.47 10.25
N VAL A 86 -5.72 4.83 10.12
CA VAL A 86 -5.30 4.12 8.90
C VAL A 86 -6.33 3.05 8.50
N LEU A 87 -6.74 2.21 9.45
CA LEU A 87 -7.72 1.15 9.21
C LEU A 87 -9.08 1.70 8.79
N ASN A 88 -9.57 2.78 9.43
CA ASN A 88 -10.83 3.41 9.06
C ASN A 88 -10.76 4.02 7.66
N THR A 89 -9.66 4.70 7.32
CA THR A 89 -9.45 5.24 5.98
C THR A 89 -9.40 4.14 4.93
N MET A 90 -8.72 3.02 5.20
CA MET A 90 -8.72 1.85 4.32
C MET A 90 -10.14 1.31 4.12
N ALA A 91 -10.90 1.13 5.20
CA ALA A 91 -12.24 0.56 5.13
C ALA A 91 -13.26 1.46 4.42
N LEU A 92 -13.07 2.78 4.47
CA LEU A 92 -14.02 3.74 3.91
C LEU A 92 -13.77 4.08 2.44
N PHE A 93 -12.51 4.06 2.00
CA PHE A 93 -12.13 4.59 0.69
C PHE A 93 -11.40 3.59 -0.20
N CYS A 94 -10.88 2.49 0.33
CA CYS A 94 -10.09 1.55 -0.47
C CYS A 94 -10.90 0.35 -0.92
N ASP A 95 -10.83 0.04 -2.22
CA ASP A 95 -11.30 -1.24 -2.72
C ASP A 95 -10.36 -2.36 -2.26
N THR A 96 -10.89 -3.23 -1.41
CA THR A 96 -10.17 -4.37 -0.82
C THR A 96 -9.84 -5.49 -1.82
N ASN A 97 -10.38 -5.44 -3.04
CA ASN A 97 -10.02 -6.36 -4.13
C ASN A 97 -8.64 -6.04 -4.72
N PHE A 98 -8.10 -4.85 -4.46
CA PHE A 98 -6.79 -4.41 -4.94
C PHE A 98 -5.77 -4.30 -3.80
N GLU A 99 -4.50 -4.20 -4.16
CA GLU A 99 -3.43 -4.03 -3.18
C GLU A 99 -3.55 -2.66 -2.49
N ILE A 100 -3.51 -2.69 -1.15
CA ILE A 100 -3.52 -1.49 -0.31
C ILE A 100 -2.13 -1.30 0.26
N GLN A 101 -1.53 -0.15 0.00
CA GLN A 101 -0.21 0.21 0.52
C GLN A 101 -0.33 1.26 1.62
N HIS A 102 0.29 0.98 2.76
CA HIS A 102 0.38 1.93 3.87
C HIS A 102 1.76 2.58 3.89
N THR A 103 1.79 3.89 4.08
CA THR A 103 3.00 4.71 4.19
C THR A 103 2.94 5.58 5.43
N ASN A 104 4.08 6.13 5.84
CA ASN A 104 4.14 7.06 6.97
C ASN A 104 3.28 8.33 6.78
N THR A 105 2.87 8.62 5.54
CA THR A 105 2.06 9.79 5.19
C THR A 105 0.58 9.47 4.97
N GLY A 106 0.20 8.18 4.94
CA GLY A 106 -1.17 7.76 4.71
C GLY A 106 -1.31 6.48 3.90
N VAL A 107 -2.45 6.32 3.24
CA VAL A 107 -2.87 5.08 2.57
C VAL A 107 -2.99 5.30 1.07
N LEU A 108 -2.32 4.46 0.28
CA LEU A 108 -2.39 4.41 -1.17
C LEU A 108 -3.19 3.17 -1.59
N CYS A 109 -4.25 3.35 -2.35
CA CYS A 109 -5.13 2.28 -2.81
C CYS A 109 -5.93 2.70 -4.04
N VAL A 110 -6.78 1.80 -4.55
CA VAL A 110 -7.82 2.15 -5.53
C VAL A 110 -9.02 2.72 -4.78
N LEU A 111 -9.48 3.91 -5.18
CA LEU A 111 -10.64 4.56 -4.56
C LEU A 111 -11.93 3.82 -4.91
N THR A 112 -12.75 3.55 -3.89
CA THR A 112 -14.15 3.15 -4.03
C THR A 112 -15.04 4.12 -3.27
N HIS A 113 -16.22 4.42 -3.82
CA HIS A 113 -17.27 5.12 -3.09
C HIS A 113 -18.26 4.17 -2.42
N GLU A 114 -18.11 2.86 -2.64
CA GLU A 114 -18.90 1.83 -1.97
C GLU A 114 -18.52 1.77 -0.49
N ARG A 115 -19.35 2.38 0.36
CA ARG A 115 -19.14 2.40 1.80
C ARG A 115 -19.61 1.08 2.42
N VAL A 116 -18.73 0.45 3.19
CA VAL A 116 -19.09 -0.71 4.04
C VAL A 116 -20.20 -0.29 5.01
N GLY A 117 -21.45 -0.64 4.69
CA GLY A 117 -22.64 -0.35 5.51
C GLY A 117 -23.80 0.36 4.81
N MET A 118 -23.66 0.80 3.54
CA MET A 118 -24.81 1.22 2.73
C MET A 118 -25.16 0.05 1.80
N PRO A 119 -26.36 -0.54 1.89
CA PRO A 119 -26.80 -1.47 0.86
C PRO A 119 -26.72 -0.71 -0.47
N ALA A 120 -26.16 -1.33 -1.50
CA ALA A 120 -26.22 -0.80 -2.86
C ALA A 120 -27.67 -0.36 -3.10
N GLU A 121 -27.87 0.90 -3.49
CA GLU A 121 -29.17 1.37 -3.93
C GLU A 121 -29.49 0.69 -5.27
N ASP A 122 -29.90 -0.58 -5.19
CA ASP A 122 -30.68 -1.21 -6.23
C ASP A 122 -32.02 -0.46 -6.27
N VAL A 123 -32.12 0.53 -7.17
CA VAL A 123 -33.32 1.34 -7.45
C VAL A 123 -34.43 0.49 -8.12
N ASN A 124 -34.63 -0.75 -7.68
CA ASN A 124 -35.67 -1.64 -8.17
C ASN A 124 -36.08 -2.70 -7.13
N ALA A 125 -36.25 -2.30 -5.87
CA ALA A 125 -37.04 -3.04 -4.91
C ALA A 125 -38.28 -2.21 -4.54
N ILE A 126 -39.33 -2.45 -5.32
CA ILE A 126 -40.68 -1.91 -5.18
C ILE A 126 -41.27 -2.32 -3.83
N GLU A 127 -41.92 -1.34 -3.18
CA GLU A 127 -43.01 -1.40 -2.18
C GLU A 127 -43.25 -2.71 -1.40
N ALA A 128 -43.20 -2.60 -0.07
CA ALA A 128 -44.36 -2.79 0.82
C ALA A 128 -43.88 -3.25 2.21
N VAL A 129 -43.88 -2.35 3.19
CA VAL A 129 -44.63 -2.58 4.43
C VAL A 129 -45.20 -1.25 4.87
N GLU A 130 -46.52 -1.18 4.81
CA GLU A 130 -47.38 -0.06 5.19
C GLU A 130 -47.28 0.27 6.68
N GLU A 131 -47.60 1.54 6.97
CA GLU A 131 -47.89 2.11 8.28
C GLU A 131 -48.97 1.34 9.07
N GLU A 132 -48.79 1.22 10.39
CA GLU A 132 -49.80 1.41 11.44
C GLU A 132 -49.06 1.30 12.79
N SER A 133 -49.27 2.11 13.84
CA SER A 133 -50.29 3.11 14.14
C SER A 133 -49.79 4.02 15.28
N VAL A 134 -50.22 5.28 15.24
CA VAL A 134 -50.05 6.34 16.24
C VAL A 134 -50.94 6.12 17.49
N ALA A 135 -50.56 6.79 18.59
CA ALA A 135 -51.33 7.19 19.80
C ALA A 135 -51.08 6.30 21.05
N GLU A 136 -50.93 6.82 22.27
CA GLU A 136 -51.47 8.03 22.89
C GLU A 136 -50.53 8.69 23.93
N GLU A 137 -50.78 9.98 24.07
CA GLU A 137 -50.39 10.98 25.05
C GLU A 137 -51.12 10.79 26.42
N SER A 138 -50.44 11.08 27.54
CA SER A 138 -51.06 11.55 28.80
C SER A 138 -49.94 12.12 29.69
N VAL A 139 -49.65 13.43 29.66
CA VAL A 139 -50.22 14.54 30.49
C VAL A 139 -49.80 14.49 31.97
N GLU A 140 -48.92 15.45 32.30
CA GLU A 140 -48.78 16.34 33.48
C GLU A 140 -49.35 15.91 34.86
N ASP A 141 -48.51 15.91 35.90
CA ASP A 141 -48.33 17.01 36.88
C ASP A 141 -47.10 16.73 37.79
#